data_AF-A0A349HJG5-F1
#
_entry.id   AF-A0A349HJG5-F1
#
_cell.length_a   1.000
_cell.length_b   1.000
_cell.length_c   1.000
_cell.angle_alpha   90.00
_cell.angle_beta   90.00
_cell.angle_gamma   90.00
#
_symmetry.space_group_name_H-M   'P 1'
#
loop_
_entity.id
_entity.type
_entity.pdbx_description
1 polymer ?
#
loop_
_entity_poly.entity_id
_entity_poly.type
_entity_poly.pdbx_seq_one_letter_code
_entity_poly.pdbx_strand_id
1 'polypeptide(L)' 'MVTSSILVLFLLGLTAAAVLAAASKVLHVEEDPRIAEVEGCFPGANCGGCGYPGCGAAAG' A
#
# COMPACT_ATOMS: atom_id res chain seq x y z
N MET A 1 -20.79 24.92 15.94
CA MET A 1 -19.53 24.32 16.46
C MET A 1 -19.36 22.90 15.93
N VAL A 2 -20.28 21.96 16.19
CA VAL A 2 -20.16 20.57 15.71
C VAL A 2 -20.25 20.42 14.17
N THR A 3 -21.13 21.18 13.51
CA THR A 3 -21.31 21.13 12.05
C THR A 3 -20.05 21.48 11.26
N SER A 4 -19.32 22.50 11.70
CA SER A 4 -18.04 22.89 11.08
C SER A 4 -17.00 21.78 11.19
N SER A 5 -16.88 21.14 12.36
CA SER A 5 -15.97 20.01 12.56
C SER A 5 -16.29 18.83 11.64
N ILE A 6 -17.57 18.51 11.47
CA ILE A 6 -18.02 17.44 10.56
C ILE A 6 -17.62 17.77 9.11
N LEU A 7 -17.88 18.99 8.66
CA LEU A 7 -17.55 19.40 7.30
C LEU A 7 -16.05 19.36 7.02
N VAL A 8 -15.23 19.82 7.97
CA VAL A 8 -13.77 19.82 7.82
C VAL A 8 -13.22 18.39 7.75
N LEU A 9 -13.64 17.51 8.66
CA LEU A 9 -13.19 16.11 8.66
C LEU A 9 -13.64 15.36 7.41
N PHE A 10 -14.88 15.59 6.96
CA PHE A 10 -15.40 14.99 5.74
C PHE A 10 -14.59 15.41 4.51
N LEU A 11 -14.34 16.72 4.35
CA LEU A 11 -13.56 17.23 3.22
C LEU A 11 -12.12 16.71 3.24
N LEU A 12 -11.48 16.65 4.41
CA LEU A 12 -10.12 16.15 4.54
C LEU A 12 -10.03 14.65 4.21
N GLY A 13 -10.99 13.85 4.68
CA GLY A 13 -11.07 12.44 4.33
C GLY A 13 -11.31 12.22 2.84
N LEU A 14 -12.22 13.02 2.25
CA LEU A 14 -12.54 12.92 0.82
C LEU A 14 -11.37 13.33 -0.06
N THR A 15 -10.64 14.40 0.27
CA THR A 15 -9.46 14.82 -0.49
C THR A 15 -8.32 13.81 -0.37
N ALA A 16 -8.03 13.32 0.84
CA ALA A 16 -7.00 12.30 1.03
C ALA A 16 -7.32 11.01 0.26
N ALA A 17 -8.58 10.55 0.33
CA ALA A 17 -9.03 9.38 -0.42
C ALA A 17 -8.93 9.58 -1.93
N ALA A 18 -9.33 10.75 -2.45
CA ALA A 18 -9.23 11.07 -3.87
C ALA A 18 -7.78 11.08 -4.37
N VAL A 19 -6.86 11.66 -3.58
CA VAL A 19 -5.42 11.70 -3.90
C VAL A 19 -4.83 10.28 -3.90
N LEU A 20 -5.12 9.46 -2.89
CA LEU A 20 -4.65 8.08 -2.82
C LEU A 20 -5.21 7.24 -3.97
N ALA A 21 -6.49 7.42 -4.31
CA ALA A 21 -7.11 6.73 -5.44
C ALA A 21 -6.47 7.12 -6.78
N ALA A 22 -6.18 8.41 -6.99
CA ALA A 22 -5.44 8.86 -8.16
C ALA A 22 -4.03 8.29 -8.20
N ALA A 23 -3.29 8.35 -7.08
CA ALA A 23 -1.95 7.79 -6.95
C ALA A 23 -1.93 6.28 -7.24
N SER A 24 -2.92 5.53 -6.77
CA SER A 24 -3.02 4.08 -7.03
C SER A 24 -3.13 3.73 -8.50
N LYS A 25 -3.72 4.59 -9.34
CA LYS A 25 -3.85 4.37 -10.78
C LYS A 25 -2.66 4.89 -11.57
N VAL A 26 -2.12 6.03 -11.15
CA VAL A 26 -1.00 6.68 -11.85
C VAL A 26 0.33 5.97 -11.57
N LEU A 27 0.51 5.47 -10.34
CA LEU A 27 1.73 4.78 -9.90
C LEU A 27 1.58 3.26 -9.92
N HIS A 28 0.54 2.74 -10.59
CA HIS A 28 0.35 1.30 -10.74
C HIS A 28 1.47 0.72 -11.61
N VAL A 29 2.23 -0.21 -11.06
CA VAL A 29 3.23 -0.99 -11.78
C VAL A 29 2.74 -2.42 -11.82
N GLU A 30 2.70 -3.01 -13.01
CA GLU A 30 2.36 -4.42 -13.17
C GLU A 30 3.46 -5.29 -12.55
N GLU A 31 3.09 -6.15 -11.59
CA GLU A 31 4.00 -7.10 -10.97
C GLU A 31 4.15 -8.37 -11.81
N ASP A 32 5.38 -8.89 -11.91
CA ASP A 32 5.62 -10.17 -12.57
C ASP A 32 4.97 -11.30 -11.75
N PRO A 33 4.12 -12.16 -12.36
CA PRO A 33 3.42 -13.23 -11.64
C PRO A 33 4.36 -14.22 -10.93
N ARG A 34 5.62 -14.31 -11.34
CA ARG A 34 6.63 -15.18 -10.71
C ARG A 34 7.04 -14.69 -9.33
N ILE A 35 7.01 -13.37 -9.08
CA ILE A 35 7.38 -12.81 -7.78
C ILE A 35 6.40 -13.30 -6.71
N ALA A 36 5.10 -13.35 -7.01
CA ALA A 36 4.09 -13.87 -6.12
C ALA A 36 4.26 -15.38 -5.82
N GLU A 37 4.69 -16.16 -6.83
CA GLU A 37 4.96 -17.59 -6.66
C GLU A 37 6.18 -17.84 -5.75
N VAL A 38 7.23 -17.02 -5.90
CA VAL A 38 8.41 -17.08 -5.04
C VAL A 38 8.09 -16.59 -3.63
N GLU A 39 7.36 -15.47 -3.48
CA GLU A 39 6.94 -14.95 -2.17
C GLU A 39 6.08 -15.97 -1.41
N GLY A 40 5.27 -16.78 -2.10
CA GLY A 40 4.49 -17.87 -1.50
C GLY A 40 5.35 -18.96 -0.84
N CYS A 41 6.64 -19.07 -1.19
CA CYS A 41 7.58 -19.95 -0.52
C CYS A 41 8.15 -19.35 0.78
N PHE A 42 7.95 -18.05 1.02
CA PHE A 42 8.41 -17.36 2.21
C PHE A 42 7.36 -17.38 3.33
N PRO A 43 7.78 -17.23 4.60
CA PRO A 43 6.87 -17.23 5.74
C PRO A 43 5.95 -16.00 5.84
N GLY A 44 6.06 -15.01 4.95
CA GLY A 44 5.26 -13.78 4.99
C GLY A 44 5.47 -12.89 6.23
N ALA A 45 6.46 -13.21 7.06
CA ALA A 45 6.68 -12.57 8.36
C ALA A 45 7.31 -11.16 8.25
N ASN A 46 7.89 -10.81 7.09
CA ASN A 46 8.55 -9.52 6.84
C ASN A 46 9.55 -9.13 7.95
N CYS A 47 10.30 -10.11 8.47
CA CYS A 47 11.13 -9.97 9.67
C CYS A 47 12.52 -9.36 9.42
N GLY A 48 12.91 -9.16 8.16
CA GLY A 48 14.22 -8.57 7.81
C GLY A 48 15.44 -9.47 8.01
N GLY A 49 15.28 -10.74 8.41
CA GLY A 49 16.41 -11.65 8.65
C GLY A 49 17.26 -11.97 7.42
N CYS A 50 16.70 -11.80 6.22
CA CYS A 50 17.41 -11.95 4.94
C CYS A 50 18.08 -10.66 4.44
N GLY A 51 17.97 -9.53 5.17
CA GLY A 51 18.53 -8.25 4.76
C GLY A 51 17.66 -7.42 3.80
N TYR A 52 16.47 -7.92 3.45
CA TYR A 52 15.47 -7.22 2.64
C TYR A 52 14.35 -6.63 3.51
N PRO A 53 13.70 -5.54 3.07
CA PRO A 53 12.64 -4.87 3.85
C PRO A 53 11.33 -5.68 3.96
N GLY A 54 11.19 -6.77 3.20
CA GLY A 54 10.02 -7.65 3.24
C GLY A 54 10.22 -8.94 2.44
N CYS A 55 9.28 -9.88 2.58
CA CYS A 55 9.28 -11.15 1.85
C CYS A 55 9.09 -10.94 0.35
N GLY A 56 8.14 -10.10 -0.08
CA GLY A 56 8.00 -9.72 -1.50
C GLY A 56 9.24 -9.02 -2.07
N ALA A 57 9.92 -8.19 -1.26
CA ALA A 57 11.17 -7.54 -1.67
C ALA A 57 12.38 -8.50 -1.73
N ALA A 58 12.32 -9.63 -1.03
CA ALA A 58 13.31 -10.70 -1.12
C ALA A 58 13.00 -11.69 -2.26
N ALA A 59 11.73 -11.75 -2.68
CA ALA A 59 11.24 -12.60 -3.75
C ALA A 59 11.40 -11.97 -5.14
N GLY A 60 11.40 -10.63 -5.21
CA GLY A 60 11.59 -9.82 -6.41
C GLY A 60 13.04 -9.50 -6.74
#